data_AF-A0A958H5U0-F1
#
_entry.id   AF-A0A958H5U0-F1
#
_cell.length_a   1.000
_cell.length_b   1.000
_cell.length_c   1.000
_cell.angle_alpha   90.00
_cell.angle_beta   90.00
_cell.angle_gamma   90.00
#
_symmetry.space_group_name_H-M   'P 1'
#
loop_
_entity.id
_entity.type
_entity.pdbx_description
1 polymer ?
#
loop_
_entity_poly.entity_id
_entity_poly.type
_entity_poly.pdbx_seq_one_letter_code
_entity_poly.pdbx_strand_id
1 'polypeptide(L)'
;LALLDDAQERYETLLQAVADFTEGECDVEALAIENRGELDILLRLPALAEQMPALEDAAASVIAHLGDGETAWATALSWHFVHRLGAVAAADDGEALELSRSWLDEWLLGRLIGAALRDMGTTAGAADESVAVVKLLTA
;
A
#
# COMPACT_ATOMS: atom_id res chain seq x y z
N LEU A 1 -15.91 2.19 -10.14
CA LEU A 1 -15.99 3.18 -9.05
C LEU A 1 -14.92 4.17 -9.41
N ALA A 2 -15.26 5.36 -9.95
CA ALA A 2 -14.30 6.18 -10.70
C ALA A 2 -12.97 6.46 -9.96
N LEU A 3 -12.98 6.51 -8.62
CA LEU A 3 -11.78 6.67 -7.81
C LEU A 3 -10.86 5.42 -7.79
N LEU A 4 -11.43 4.22 -7.67
CA LEU A 4 -10.64 2.97 -7.72
C LEU A 4 -10.07 2.75 -9.12
N ASP A 5 -10.79 3.21 -10.14
CA ASP A 5 -10.36 3.12 -11.53
C ASP A 5 -9.19 4.11 -11.77
N ASP A 6 -9.26 5.36 -11.29
CA ASP A 6 -8.13 6.33 -11.31
C ASP A 6 -6.93 5.84 -10.46
N ALA A 7 -7.18 5.23 -9.30
CA ALA A 7 -6.11 4.67 -8.48
C ALA A 7 -5.36 3.53 -9.20
N GLN A 8 -6.10 2.64 -9.88
CA GLN A 8 -5.50 1.57 -10.69
C GLN A 8 -4.66 2.13 -11.83
N GLU A 9 -5.21 3.08 -12.62
CA GLU A 9 -4.49 3.68 -13.75
C GLU A 9 -3.17 4.35 -13.32
N ARG A 10 -3.18 5.05 -12.18
CA ARG A 10 -1.97 5.66 -11.61
C ARG A 10 -0.98 4.63 -11.09
N TYR A 11 -1.46 3.57 -10.45
CA TYR A 11 -0.62 2.51 -9.95
C TYR A 11 0.02 1.71 -11.09
N GLU A 12 -0.74 1.42 -12.15
CA GLU A 12 -0.23 0.81 -13.38
C GLU A 12 0.87 1.67 -14.03
N THR A 13 0.67 3.00 -14.08
CA THR A 13 1.70 3.94 -14.55
C THR A 13 2.97 3.87 -13.70
N LEU A 14 2.83 3.77 -12.37
CA LEU A 14 3.96 3.61 -11.45
C LEU A 14 4.68 2.27 -11.68
N LEU A 15 3.93 1.17 -11.75
CA LEU A 15 4.48 -0.17 -11.98
C LEU A 15 5.23 -0.25 -13.30
N GLN A 16 4.70 0.35 -14.37
CA GLN A 16 5.37 0.41 -15.66
C GLN A 16 6.70 1.19 -15.57
N ALA A 17 6.69 2.34 -14.89
CA ALA A 17 7.92 3.12 -14.70
C ALA A 17 8.98 2.35 -13.89
N VAL A 18 8.54 1.56 -12.90
CA VAL A 18 9.42 0.67 -12.13
C VAL A 18 9.96 -0.45 -13.02
N ALA A 19 9.11 -1.11 -13.81
CA ALA A 19 9.49 -2.20 -14.71
C ALA A 19 10.55 -1.73 -15.71
N ASP A 20 10.33 -0.56 -16.32
CA ASP A 20 11.26 0.06 -17.25
C ASP A 20 12.61 0.39 -16.57
N PHE A 21 12.57 0.83 -15.32
CA PHE A 21 13.78 1.20 -14.56
C PHE A 21 14.59 -0.01 -14.08
N THR A 22 13.92 -1.11 -13.73
CA THR A 22 14.56 -2.33 -13.22
C THR A 22 14.80 -3.39 -14.30
N GLU A 23 14.38 -3.12 -15.55
CA GLU A 23 14.34 -4.10 -16.64
C GLU A 23 13.54 -5.37 -16.24
N GLY A 24 12.46 -5.17 -15.47
CA GLY A 24 11.59 -6.24 -14.97
C GLY A 24 10.64 -6.76 -16.04
N GLU A 25 10.53 -8.08 -16.16
CA GLU A 25 9.60 -8.75 -17.08
C GLU A 25 8.40 -9.31 -16.29
N CYS A 26 7.48 -8.43 -15.89
CA CYS A 26 6.26 -8.81 -15.17
C CYS A 26 4.99 -8.46 -15.94
N ASP A 27 3.86 -9.04 -15.52
CA ASP A 27 2.53 -8.62 -15.98
C ASP A 27 2.05 -7.43 -15.13
N VAL A 28 2.37 -6.22 -15.60
CA VAL A 28 2.04 -4.95 -14.93
C VAL A 28 0.53 -4.78 -14.74
N GLU A 29 -0.27 -5.16 -15.74
CA GLU A 29 -1.74 -5.04 -15.69
C GLU A 29 -2.30 -5.97 -14.61
N ALA A 30 -1.82 -7.22 -14.54
CA ALA A 30 -2.26 -8.16 -13.51
C ALA A 30 -1.94 -7.67 -12.09
N LEU A 31 -0.74 -7.12 -11.86
CA LEU A 31 -0.36 -6.55 -10.56
C LEU A 31 -1.22 -5.33 -10.19
N ALA A 32 -1.57 -4.48 -11.17
CA ALA A 32 -2.44 -3.33 -10.93
C ALA A 32 -3.87 -3.76 -10.56
N ILE A 33 -4.41 -4.78 -11.23
CA ILE A 33 -5.73 -5.35 -10.93
C ILE A 33 -5.75 -5.96 -9.52
N GLU A 34 -4.69 -6.69 -9.15
CA GLU A 34 -4.57 -7.28 -7.82
C GLU A 34 -4.53 -6.20 -6.73
N ASN A 35 -3.71 -5.16 -6.91
CA ASN A 35 -3.63 -4.03 -6.00
C ASN A 35 -4.98 -3.31 -5.86
N ARG A 36 -5.71 -3.07 -6.97
CA ARG A 36 -7.07 -2.51 -6.91
C ARG A 36 -8.02 -3.40 -6.13
N GLY A 37 -7.93 -4.73 -6.27
CA GLY A 37 -8.75 -5.69 -5.53
C GLY A 37 -8.50 -5.62 -4.02
N GLU A 38 -7.23 -5.59 -3.62
CA GLU A 38 -6.81 -5.38 -2.24
C GLU A 38 -7.32 -4.03 -1.68
N LEU A 39 -7.24 -2.94 -2.47
CA LEU A 39 -7.75 -1.63 -2.08
C LEU A 39 -9.26 -1.64 -1.87
N ASP A 40 -10.02 -2.27 -2.77
CA ASP A 40 -11.48 -2.39 -2.64
C ASP A 40 -11.84 -3.17 -1.36
N ILE A 41 -11.11 -4.24 -1.06
CA ILE A 41 -11.29 -5.01 0.18
C ILE A 41 -11.00 -4.14 1.40
N LEU A 42 -9.87 -3.44 1.43
CA LEU A 42 -9.48 -2.56 2.54
C LEU A 42 -10.55 -1.50 2.83
N LEU A 43 -11.09 -0.87 1.79
CA LEU A 43 -12.12 0.17 1.92
C LEU A 43 -13.50 -0.37 2.30
N ARG A 44 -13.75 -1.67 2.10
CA ARG A 44 -15.04 -2.33 2.36
C ARG A 44 -15.00 -3.29 3.54
N LEU A 45 -13.90 -3.31 4.31
CA LEU A 45 -13.70 -4.20 5.46
C LEU A 45 -14.93 -4.32 6.38
N PRO A 46 -15.58 -3.21 6.82
CA PRO A 46 -16.76 -3.33 7.68
C PRO A 46 -17.90 -4.13 7.04
N ALA A 47 -18.21 -3.84 5.78
CA ALA A 47 -19.29 -4.50 5.05
C ALA A 47 -18.95 -5.97 4.72
N LEU A 48 -17.67 -6.29 4.51
CA LEU A 48 -17.21 -7.67 4.27
C LEU A 48 -17.28 -8.50 5.55
N ALA A 49 -16.96 -7.92 6.71
CA ALA A 49 -17.05 -8.59 8.01
C ALA A 49 -18.48 -9.06 8.32
N GLU A 50 -19.48 -8.23 8.04
CA GLU A 50 -20.91 -8.58 8.21
C GLU A 50 -21.33 -9.78 7.34
N GLN A 51 -20.74 -9.90 6.15
CA GLN A 51 -21.03 -10.98 5.19
C GLN A 51 -20.25 -12.27 5.51
N MET A 52 -19.17 -12.16 6.27
CA MET A 52 -18.27 -13.25 6.60
C MET A 52 -18.03 -13.31 8.11
N PRO A 53 -18.94 -13.91 8.89
CA PRO A 53 -18.83 -13.94 10.36
C PRO A 53 -17.52 -14.54 10.89
N ALA A 54 -16.86 -15.41 10.11
CA ALA A 54 -15.55 -15.95 10.47
C ALA A 54 -14.42 -14.90 10.51
N LEU A 55 -14.61 -13.74 9.87
CA LEU A 55 -13.65 -12.64 9.83
C LEU A 55 -14.04 -11.48 10.77
N GLU A 56 -15.14 -11.59 11.51
CA GLU A 56 -15.71 -10.50 12.30
C GLU A 56 -14.70 -9.94 13.32
N ASP A 57 -14.06 -10.81 14.11
CA ASP A 57 -13.08 -10.39 15.13
C ASP A 57 -11.84 -9.72 14.50
N ALA A 58 -11.36 -10.26 13.37
CA ALA A 58 -10.19 -9.72 12.67
C ALA A 58 -10.51 -8.34 12.08
N ALA A 59 -11.65 -8.20 11.41
CA ALA A 59 -12.11 -6.94 10.86
C ALA A 59 -12.39 -5.92 11.96
N ALA A 60 -13.03 -6.32 13.07
CA ALA A 60 -13.26 -5.44 14.21
C ALA A 60 -11.96 -4.91 14.81
N SER A 61 -10.91 -5.75 14.89
CA SER A 61 -9.58 -5.33 15.33
C SER A 61 -8.98 -4.28 14.39
N VAL A 62 -8.99 -4.53 13.07
CA VAL A 62 -8.48 -3.58 12.08
C VAL A 62 -9.27 -2.27 12.10
N ILE A 63 -10.60 -2.34 12.14
CA ILE A 63 -11.49 -1.17 12.18
C ILE A 63 -11.29 -0.38 13.49
N ALA A 64 -11.07 -1.04 14.62
CA ALA A 64 -10.82 -0.35 15.88
C ALA A 64 -9.52 0.47 15.86
N HIS A 65 -8.51 0.03 15.08
CA HIS A 65 -7.23 0.72 14.96
C HIS A 65 -7.21 1.75 13.80
N LEU A 66 -7.94 1.49 12.71
CA LEU A 66 -8.09 2.45 11.61
C LEU A 66 -9.10 3.56 11.94
N GLY A 67 -10.31 3.18 12.41
CA GLY A 67 -11.37 4.07 12.87
C GLY A 67 -11.62 5.25 11.93
N ASP A 68 -11.84 6.43 12.51
CA ASP A 68 -11.84 7.72 11.82
C ASP A 68 -10.45 8.38 11.83
N GLY A 69 -9.40 7.61 12.12
CA GLY A 69 -8.04 8.12 12.26
C GLY A 69 -7.41 8.44 10.90
N GLU A 70 -7.45 9.71 10.50
CA GLU A 70 -6.87 10.17 9.22
C GLU A 70 -5.42 9.70 9.03
N THR A 71 -4.57 9.82 10.06
CA THR A 71 -3.18 9.33 10.02
C THR A 71 -3.09 7.81 9.87
N ALA A 72 -3.98 7.05 10.52
CA ALA A 72 -4.00 5.59 10.45
C ALA A 72 -4.38 5.13 9.04
N TRP A 73 -5.42 5.72 8.46
CA TRP A 73 -5.82 5.49 7.06
C TRP A 73 -4.74 5.91 6.08
N ALA A 74 -4.13 7.08 6.27
CA ALA A 74 -3.05 7.54 5.42
C ALA A 74 -1.83 6.60 5.48
N THR A 75 -1.52 6.04 6.66
CA THR A 75 -0.48 5.03 6.85
C THR A 75 -0.81 3.74 6.12
N ALA A 76 -2.03 3.21 6.30
CA ALA A 76 -2.48 1.97 5.67
C ALA A 76 -2.49 2.08 4.14
N LEU A 77 -2.97 3.20 3.60
CA LEU A 77 -2.93 3.48 2.17
C LEU A 77 -1.49 3.62 1.66
N SER A 78 -0.62 4.29 2.41
CA SER A 78 0.80 4.40 2.06
C SER A 78 1.47 3.03 1.98
N TRP A 79 1.21 2.14 2.95
CA TRP A 79 1.69 0.76 2.93
C TRP A 79 1.13 -0.02 1.74
N HIS A 80 -0.18 0.08 1.49
CA HIS A 80 -0.86 -0.63 0.41
C HIS A 80 -0.30 -0.33 -0.99
N PHE A 81 0.22 0.89 -1.23
CA PHE A 81 0.83 1.22 -2.53
C PHE A 81 2.31 0.85 -2.67
N VAL A 82 2.98 0.40 -1.61
CA VAL A 82 4.43 0.12 -1.65
C VAL A 82 4.79 -1.29 -1.21
N HIS A 83 3.90 -2.00 -0.52
CA HIS A 83 4.22 -3.29 0.10
C HIS A 83 4.59 -4.41 -0.88
N ARG A 84 4.16 -4.30 -2.14
CA ARG A 84 4.43 -5.27 -3.20
C ARG A 84 5.07 -4.68 -4.44
N LEU A 85 5.65 -3.48 -4.34
CA LEU A 85 6.26 -2.81 -5.48
C LEU A 85 7.37 -3.67 -6.12
N GLY A 86 8.13 -4.40 -5.29
CA GLY A 86 9.20 -5.31 -5.70
C GLY A 86 8.74 -6.49 -6.56
N ALA A 87 7.44 -6.82 -6.59
CA ALA A 87 6.91 -7.88 -7.46
C ALA A 87 7.15 -7.62 -8.95
N VAL A 88 7.44 -6.37 -9.32
CA VAL A 88 7.79 -5.99 -10.69
C VAL A 88 9.13 -6.55 -11.17
N ALA A 89 10.07 -6.78 -10.25
CA ALA A 89 11.44 -7.16 -10.57
C ALA A 89 11.88 -8.50 -9.94
N ALA A 90 11.01 -9.10 -9.13
CA ALA A 90 11.32 -10.32 -8.39
C ALA A 90 10.97 -11.60 -9.17
N ALA A 91 11.74 -12.66 -8.93
CA ALA A 91 11.43 -14.01 -9.43
C ALA A 91 10.43 -14.76 -8.55
N ASP A 92 10.32 -14.40 -7.27
CA ASP A 92 9.38 -14.98 -6.31
C ASP A 92 8.90 -13.97 -5.25
N ASP A 93 7.91 -14.38 -4.45
CA ASP A 93 7.29 -13.53 -3.43
C ASP A 93 8.27 -13.09 -2.32
N GLY A 94 9.27 -13.92 -1.99
CA GLY A 94 10.27 -13.59 -0.97
C GLY A 94 11.17 -12.45 -1.42
N GLU A 95 11.70 -12.55 -2.63
CA GLU A 95 12.46 -11.48 -3.27
C GLU A 95 11.62 -10.22 -3.46
N ALA A 96 10.33 -10.35 -3.81
CA ALA A 96 9.43 -9.22 -3.98
C ALA A 96 9.27 -8.39 -2.69
N LEU A 97 9.19 -9.06 -1.53
CA LEU A 97 9.12 -8.38 -0.23
C LEU A 97 10.44 -7.68 0.11
N GLU A 98 11.58 -8.36 -0.09
CA GLU A 98 12.90 -7.78 0.18
C GLU A 98 13.15 -6.53 -0.69
N LEU A 99 12.82 -6.59 -1.98
CA LEU A 99 12.92 -5.46 -2.90
C LEU A 99 11.97 -4.32 -2.52
N SER A 100 10.70 -4.63 -2.21
CA SER A 100 9.73 -3.61 -1.76
C SER A 100 10.26 -2.86 -0.54
N ARG A 101 10.85 -3.58 0.42
CA ARG A 101 11.42 -2.97 1.62
C ARG A 101 12.67 -2.16 1.33
N SER A 102 13.58 -2.67 0.51
CA SER A 102 14.83 -1.96 0.20
C SER A 102 14.55 -0.66 -0.54
N TRP A 103 13.63 -0.66 -1.51
CA TRP A 103 13.25 0.50 -2.31
C TRP A 103 12.65 1.65 -1.49
N LEU A 104 11.99 1.34 -0.36
CA LEU A 104 11.53 2.38 0.57
C LEU A 104 12.67 3.31 1.03
N ASP A 105 13.86 2.76 1.21
CA ASP A 105 15.06 3.47 1.62
C ASP A 105 15.93 3.88 0.42
N GLU A 106 16.19 2.97 -0.52
CA GLU A 106 17.07 3.19 -1.67
C GLU A 106 16.53 4.25 -2.64
N TRP A 107 15.22 4.22 -2.89
CA TRP A 107 14.55 5.19 -3.78
C TRP A 107 13.92 6.34 -3.01
N LEU A 108 14.18 6.42 -1.70
CA LEU A 108 13.67 7.46 -0.82
C LEU A 108 12.14 7.55 -0.81
N LEU A 109 11.42 6.47 -1.10
CA LEU A 109 9.95 6.46 -1.07
C LEU A 109 9.44 6.79 0.34
N GLY A 110 10.16 6.39 1.40
CA GLY A 110 9.83 6.80 2.77
C GLY A 110 9.81 8.32 2.96
N ARG A 111 10.68 9.06 2.25
CA ARG A 111 10.67 10.54 2.28
C ARG A 111 9.46 11.10 1.55
N LEU A 112 9.07 10.51 0.41
CA LEU A 112 7.89 10.91 -0.36
C LEU A 112 6.60 10.65 0.43
N ILE A 113 6.48 9.48 1.05
CA ILE A 113 5.36 9.13 1.94
C ILE A 113 5.27 10.14 3.09
N GLY A 114 6.39 10.42 3.78
CA GLY A 114 6.41 11.41 4.85
C GLY A 114 5.99 12.81 4.40
N ALA A 115 6.35 13.23 3.18
CA ALA A 115 5.88 14.50 2.61
C ALA A 115 4.38 14.48 2.33
N ALA A 116 3.88 13.44 1.67
CA ALA A 116 2.45 13.27 1.37
C ALA A 116 1.60 13.28 2.65
N LEU A 117 2.04 12.60 3.71
CA LEU A 117 1.37 12.60 5.02
C LEU A 117 1.27 14.01 5.61
N ARG A 118 2.36 14.78 5.56
CA ARG A 118 2.35 16.18 6.05
C ARG A 118 1.47 17.08 5.19
N ASP A 119 1.43 16.88 3.88
CA ASP A 119 0.55 17.62 2.97
C ASP A 119 -0.94 17.32 3.25
N MET A 120 -1.23 16.13 3.79
CA MET A 120 -2.55 15.75 4.32
C MET A 120 -2.81 16.29 5.75
N GLY A 121 -1.91 17.07 6.33
CA GLY A 121 -2.11 17.75 7.61
C GLY A 121 -1.54 17.03 8.83
N THR A 122 -0.83 15.90 8.67
CA THR A 122 -0.20 15.24 9.82
C THR A 122 0.98 16.02 10.37
N THR A 123 1.24 15.92 11.67
CA THR A 123 2.47 16.49 12.27
C THR A 123 3.72 15.78 11.74
N ALA A 124 4.88 16.43 11.84
CA ALA A 124 6.15 15.81 11.43
C ALA A 124 6.44 14.50 12.19
N GLY A 125 6.22 14.47 13.51
CA GLY A 125 6.41 13.26 14.31
C GLY A 125 5.46 12.13 13.92
N ALA A 126 4.18 12.44 13.69
CA ALA A 126 3.21 11.44 13.25
C ALA A 126 3.53 10.90 11.84
N ALA A 127 4.03 11.74 10.94
CA ALA A 127 4.49 11.31 9.62
C ALA A 127 5.71 10.38 9.72
N ASP A 128 6.67 10.70 10.59
CA ASP A 128 7.86 9.86 10.80
C ASP A 128 7.49 8.49 11.40
N GLU A 129 6.58 8.47 12.39
CA GLU A 129 6.02 7.23 12.95
C GLU A 129 5.29 6.41 11.88
N SER A 130 4.47 7.05 11.05
CA SER A 130 3.73 6.39 9.96
C SER A 130 4.69 5.75 8.94
N VAL A 131 5.76 6.45 8.56
CA VAL A 131 6.80 5.90 7.67
C VAL A 131 7.49 4.69 8.31
N ALA A 132 7.75 4.74 9.62
CA ALA A 132 8.31 3.60 10.34
C ALA A 132 7.35 2.39 10.36
N VAL A 133 6.04 2.62 10.53
CA VAL A 133 5.02 1.56 10.44
C VAL A 133 4.95 0.98 9.03
N VAL A 134 4.94 1.81 7.98
CA VAL A 134 4.97 1.32 6.58
C VAL A 134 6.17 0.39 6.37
N LYS A 135 7.36 0.80 6.81
CA LYS A 135 8.58 -0.02 6.72
C LYS A 135 8.49 -1.34 7.49
N LEU A 136 7.81 -1.34 8.64
CA LEU A 136 7.61 -2.54 9.45
C LEU A 136 6.66 -3.53 8.77
N LEU A 137 5.62 -3.01 8.12
CA LEU A 137 4.59 -3.81 7.45
C LEU A 137 5.02 -4.31 6.06
N THR A 138 6.07 -3.72 5.47
CA THR A 138 6.66 -4.15 4.18
C THR A 138 7.82 -5.14 4.38
N ALA A 139 7.98 -5.75 5.56
CA ALA A 139 9.12 -6.62 5.91
C ALA A 139 8.77 -8.11 5.90
#